data_AF-A0A2G0ZAJ6-F1
#
_entry.id   AF-A0A2G0ZAJ6-F1
#
_cell.length_a   1.000
_cell.length_b   1.000
_cell.length_c   1.000
_cell.angle_alpha   90.00
_cell.angle_beta   90.00
_cell.angle_gamma   90.00
#
_symmetry.space_group_name_H-M   'P 1'
#
loop_
_entity.id
_entity.type
_entity.pdbx_description
1 polymer ?
#
loop_
_entity_poly.entity_id
_entity_poly.type
_entity_poly.pdbx_seq_one_letter_code
_entity_poly.pdbx_strand_id
1 'polypeptide(L)'
;MQTIKLKLIGQSPLLMHSDRFANPLDEATKGHKVLTSKRKKLDEDHADIAKSEWLGALYHDAELGPFLPGQNIKSALVGAAKIQRLGAAFKRAVLVLDDRCKLEYTGPRDQEKMFANPRFVDARSVVVGTSRIIRYRPKFSDWTTTVEIMYSPEMIEREDVIRAAENAGLFVGLCDYRPEKGGAFGRFNVEVME
;
A
#
# COMPACT_ATOMS: atom_id res chain seq x y z
N MET A 1 2.85 19.41 -20.48
CA MET A 1 3.01 18.54 -19.29
C MET A 1 4.42 18.67 -18.77
N GLN A 2 4.59 18.60 -17.45
CA GLN A 2 5.89 18.55 -16.78
C GLN A 2 5.95 17.32 -15.88
N THR A 3 7.15 16.86 -15.54
CA THR A 3 7.35 15.75 -14.61
C THR A 3 8.15 16.18 -13.39
N ILE A 4 7.89 15.52 -12.26
CA ILE A 4 8.65 15.65 -11.03
C ILE A 4 8.84 14.26 -10.45
N LYS A 5 10.08 13.96 -10.07
CA LYS A 5 10.43 12.69 -9.44
C LYS A 5 10.57 12.90 -7.94
N LEU A 6 9.84 12.10 -7.17
CA LEU A 6 9.81 12.18 -5.72
C LEU A 6 10.27 10.86 -5.13
N LYS A 7 11.05 10.94 -4.05
CA LYS A 7 11.35 9.81 -3.18
C LYS A 7 10.52 9.94 -1.91
N LEU A 8 9.72 8.92 -1.64
CA LEU A 8 8.89 8.81 -0.45
C LEU A 8 9.64 7.97 0.59
N ILE A 9 9.82 8.51 1.79
CA ILE A 9 10.61 7.89 2.87
C ILE A 9 9.69 7.61 4.05
N GLY A 10 9.48 6.34 4.37
CA GLY A 10 8.60 5.91 5.46
C GLY A 10 8.98 6.51 6.82
N GLN A 11 8.00 7.13 7.47
CA GLN A 11 8.07 7.64 8.85
C GLN A 11 7.28 6.77 9.83
N SER A 12 6.46 5.87 9.32
CA SER A 12 5.82 4.79 10.07
C SER A 12 5.79 3.52 9.23
N PRO A 13 5.56 2.35 9.85
CA PRO A 13 5.49 1.11 9.09
C PRO A 13 4.42 1.18 8.01
N LEU A 14 4.69 0.62 6.84
CA LEU A 14 3.72 0.43 5.77
C LEU A 14 3.00 -0.89 6.00
N LEU A 15 1.67 -0.88 5.94
CA LEU A 15 0.83 -2.07 6.04
C LEU A 15 0.12 -2.29 4.71
N MET A 16 0.37 -3.44 4.08
CA MET A 16 -0.22 -3.76 2.78
C MET A 16 -1.53 -4.52 2.92
N HIS A 17 -2.40 -4.32 1.93
CA HIS A 17 -3.62 -5.08 1.73
C HIS A 17 -4.01 -4.94 0.26
N SER A 18 -3.52 -5.86 -0.56
CA SER A 18 -3.93 -5.97 -1.97
C SER A 18 -5.41 -6.34 -2.09
N ASP A 19 -6.03 -5.83 -3.14
CA ASP A 19 -7.38 -6.14 -3.58
C ASP A 19 -7.46 -7.45 -4.37
N ARG A 20 -6.37 -8.23 -4.46
CA ARG A 20 -6.31 -9.49 -5.20
C ARG A 20 -7.48 -10.44 -4.91
N PHE A 21 -7.87 -10.56 -3.65
CA PHE A 21 -9.01 -11.40 -3.24
C PHE A 21 -10.39 -10.88 -3.64
N ALA A 22 -10.49 -9.64 -4.12
CA ALA A 22 -11.71 -9.13 -4.74
C ALA A 22 -11.95 -9.74 -6.13
N ASN A 23 -10.92 -10.29 -6.78
CA ASN A 23 -11.05 -11.01 -8.04
C ASN A 23 -11.42 -12.49 -7.79
N PRO A 24 -12.66 -12.93 -8.06
CA PRO A 24 -13.08 -14.31 -7.84
C PRO A 24 -12.42 -15.32 -8.79
N LEU A 25 -11.81 -14.85 -9.88
CA LEU A 25 -11.15 -15.69 -10.88
C LEU A 25 -9.66 -15.93 -10.59
N ASP A 26 -9.05 -15.16 -9.67
CA ASP A 26 -7.65 -15.34 -9.29
C ASP A 26 -7.44 -16.67 -8.56
N GLU A 27 -6.39 -17.40 -8.92
CA GLU A 27 -6.05 -18.69 -8.31
C GLU A 27 -5.77 -18.58 -6.80
N ALA A 28 -5.18 -17.47 -6.35
CA ALA A 28 -4.97 -17.23 -4.92
C ALA A 28 -6.31 -17.09 -4.18
N THR A 29 -7.31 -16.44 -4.79
CA THR A 29 -8.67 -16.32 -4.24
C THR A 29 -9.34 -17.68 -4.13
N LYS A 30 -9.26 -18.50 -5.19
CA LYS A 30 -9.80 -19.86 -5.20
C LYS A 30 -9.14 -20.72 -4.12
N GLY A 31 -7.81 -20.71 -4.04
CA GLY A 31 -7.04 -21.44 -3.02
C GLY A 31 -7.40 -21.00 -1.60
N HIS A 32 -7.46 -19.69 -1.35
CA HIS A 32 -7.86 -19.16 -0.04
C HIS A 32 -9.29 -19.56 0.36
N LYS A 33 -10.21 -19.59 -0.60
CA LYS A 33 -11.60 -20.04 -0.38
C LYS A 33 -11.67 -21.51 0.03
N VAL A 34 -10.86 -22.38 -0.58
CA VAL A 34 -10.79 -23.80 -0.21
C VAL A 34 -10.38 -23.93 1.26
N LEU A 35 -9.31 -23.25 1.68
CA LEU A 35 -8.82 -23.27 3.06
C LEU A 35 -9.87 -22.75 4.06
N THR A 36 -10.48 -21.60 3.76
CA THR A 36 -11.42 -20.94 4.68
C THR A 36 -12.78 -21.63 4.76
N SER A 37 -13.18 -22.39 3.73
CA SER A 37 -14.46 -23.13 3.69
C SER A 37 -14.52 -24.37 4.59
N LYS A 38 -13.38 -24.84 5.13
CA LYS A 38 -13.34 -25.99 6.05
C LYS A 38 -14.20 -25.71 7.30
N ARG A 39 -15.16 -26.61 7.60
CA ARG A 39 -16.09 -26.45 8.74
C ARG A 39 -15.40 -26.56 10.09
N LYS A 40 -14.55 -27.59 10.26
CA LYS A 40 -13.66 -27.73 11.40
C LYS A 40 -12.25 -27.40 10.91
N LYS A 41 -11.56 -26.54 11.64
CA LYS A 41 -10.20 -26.11 11.35
C LYS A 41 -9.30 -26.61 12.47
N LEU A 42 -8.19 -27.22 12.10
CA LEU A 42 -7.08 -27.56 12.99
C LEU A 42 -6.09 -26.39 13.03
N ASP A 43 -5.12 -26.44 13.92
CA ASP A 43 -4.11 -25.37 14.05
C ASP A 43 -3.30 -25.18 12.76
N GLU A 44 -3.01 -26.27 12.04
CA GLU A 44 -2.37 -26.23 10.71
C GLU A 44 -3.24 -25.51 9.68
N ASP A 45 -4.56 -25.71 9.70
CA ASP A 45 -5.48 -24.98 8.81
C ASP A 45 -5.45 -23.48 9.09
N HIS A 46 -5.33 -23.09 10.36
CA HIS A 46 -5.20 -21.69 10.74
C HIS A 46 -3.88 -21.09 10.26
N ALA A 47 -2.78 -21.84 10.34
CA ALA A 47 -1.48 -21.42 9.80
C ALA A 47 -1.51 -21.26 8.27
N ASP A 48 -2.13 -22.20 7.56
CA ASP A 48 -2.29 -22.15 6.10
C ASP A 48 -3.15 -20.96 5.66
N ILE A 49 -4.25 -20.70 6.37
CA ILE A 49 -5.10 -19.52 6.13
C ILE A 49 -4.29 -18.24 6.35
N ALA A 50 -3.51 -18.17 7.44
CA ALA A 50 -2.66 -17.02 7.74
C ALA A 50 -1.61 -16.77 6.64
N LYS A 51 -0.93 -17.82 6.17
CA LYS A 51 0.06 -17.72 5.08
C LYS A 51 -0.61 -17.28 3.78
N SER A 52 -1.73 -17.92 3.41
CA SER A 52 -2.49 -17.59 2.21
C SER A 52 -2.97 -16.13 2.23
N GLU A 53 -3.47 -15.66 3.38
CA GLU A 53 -3.93 -14.30 3.56
C GLU A 53 -2.81 -13.27 3.43
N TRP A 54 -1.68 -13.53 4.09
CA TRP A 54 -0.51 -12.67 4.01
C TRP A 54 0.00 -12.55 2.57
N LEU A 55 0.10 -13.68 1.86
CA LEU A 55 0.52 -13.73 0.46
C LEU A 55 -0.44 -12.96 -0.46
N GLY A 56 -1.75 -13.14 -0.25
CA GLY A 56 -2.79 -12.44 -1.03
C GLY A 56 -2.86 -10.94 -0.75
N ALA A 57 -2.44 -10.50 0.43
CA ALA A 57 -2.38 -9.09 0.81
C ALA A 57 -1.11 -8.37 0.32
N LEU A 58 -0.08 -9.09 -0.11
CA LEU A 58 1.18 -8.51 -0.59
C LEU A 58 1.04 -8.00 -2.03
N TYR A 59 1.36 -6.73 -2.24
CA TYR A 59 1.63 -6.21 -3.59
C TYR A 59 3.00 -6.72 -4.02
N HIS A 60 3.03 -7.72 -4.89
CA HIS A 60 4.25 -8.39 -5.34
C HIS A 60 4.24 -8.58 -6.84
N ASP A 61 5.37 -8.30 -7.47
CA ASP A 61 5.67 -8.62 -8.85
C ASP A 61 6.85 -9.59 -8.93
N ALA A 62 6.84 -10.49 -9.91
CA ALA A 62 7.83 -11.56 -10.01
C ALA A 62 9.27 -11.03 -10.22
N GLU A 63 9.43 -9.92 -10.92
CA GLU A 63 10.75 -9.33 -11.22
C GLU A 63 11.09 -8.22 -10.24
N LEU A 64 10.12 -7.35 -9.92
CA LEU A 64 10.34 -6.18 -9.05
C LEU A 64 10.38 -6.55 -7.56
N GLY A 65 9.76 -7.67 -7.19
CA GLY A 65 9.45 -8.03 -5.81
C GLY A 65 8.32 -7.16 -5.24
N PRO A 66 8.33 -6.86 -3.93
CA PRO A 66 7.32 -5.99 -3.34
C PRO A 66 7.30 -4.59 -3.95
N PHE A 67 6.09 -4.08 -4.20
CA PHE A 67 5.88 -2.77 -4.81
C PHE A 67 4.70 -2.02 -4.19
N LEU A 68 4.61 -0.72 -4.47
CA LEU A 68 3.46 0.11 -4.18
C LEU A 68 2.73 0.43 -5.49
N PRO A 69 1.42 0.16 -5.60
CA PRO A 69 0.67 0.56 -6.77
C PRO A 69 0.69 2.09 -6.94
N GLY A 70 0.96 2.58 -8.15
CA GLY A 70 0.90 4.01 -8.47
C GLY A 70 -0.45 4.63 -8.13
N GLN A 71 -1.53 3.85 -8.31
CA GLN A 71 -2.90 4.24 -7.95
C GLN A 71 -3.07 4.55 -6.45
N ASN A 72 -2.35 3.85 -5.56
CA ASN A 72 -2.40 4.14 -4.13
C ASN A 72 -1.75 5.49 -3.81
N ILE A 73 -0.59 5.76 -4.43
CA ILE A 73 0.10 7.05 -4.30
C ILE A 73 -0.76 8.17 -4.89
N LYS A 74 -1.32 7.95 -6.08
CA LYS A 74 -2.23 8.90 -6.72
C LYS A 74 -3.43 9.25 -5.85
N SER A 75 -4.03 8.24 -5.24
CA SER A 75 -5.18 8.41 -4.34
C SER A 75 -4.80 9.22 -3.10
N ALA A 76 -3.61 9.00 -2.54
CA ALA A 76 -3.11 9.76 -1.40
C ALA A 76 -2.86 11.23 -1.76
N LEU A 77 -2.25 11.51 -2.92
CA LEU A 77 -2.06 12.87 -3.44
C LEU A 77 -3.39 13.61 -3.64
N VAL A 78 -4.38 12.96 -4.24
CA VAL A 78 -5.72 13.53 -4.43
C VAL A 78 -6.41 13.78 -3.08
N GLY A 79 -6.27 12.86 -2.13
CA GLY A 79 -6.79 13.02 -0.76
C GLY A 79 -6.19 14.24 -0.06
N ALA A 80 -4.87 14.41 -0.16
CA ALA A 80 -4.15 15.52 0.45
C ALA A 80 -4.47 16.86 -0.23
N ALA A 81 -4.61 16.87 -1.56
CA ALA A 81 -4.98 18.06 -2.32
C ALA A 81 -6.38 18.60 -1.96
N LYS A 82 -7.28 17.77 -1.41
CA LYS A 82 -8.58 18.25 -0.91
C LYS A 82 -8.43 19.23 0.25
N ILE A 83 -7.39 19.09 1.07
CA ILE A 83 -7.09 20.02 2.18
C ILE A 83 -6.87 21.44 1.62
N GLN A 84 -6.27 21.53 0.44
CA GLN A 84 -6.00 22.79 -0.27
C GLN A 84 -7.10 23.16 -1.28
N ARG A 85 -8.25 22.45 -1.28
CA ARG A 85 -9.35 22.61 -2.24
C ARG A 85 -8.98 22.35 -3.71
N LEU A 86 -7.86 21.67 -3.97
CA LEU A 86 -7.36 21.34 -5.31
C LEU A 86 -7.67 19.89 -5.74
N GLY A 87 -8.42 19.12 -4.93
CA GLY A 87 -8.65 17.69 -5.18
C GLY A 87 -9.23 17.37 -6.58
N ALA A 88 -10.13 18.19 -7.10
CA ALA A 88 -10.69 18.01 -8.44
C ALA A 88 -9.68 18.31 -9.55
N ALA A 89 -8.87 19.36 -9.39
CA ALA A 89 -7.80 19.70 -10.31
C ALA A 89 -6.72 18.62 -10.31
N PHE A 90 -6.28 18.15 -9.13
CA PHE A 90 -5.34 17.03 -9.00
C PHE A 90 -5.86 15.76 -9.68
N LYS A 91 -7.15 15.43 -9.55
CA LYS A 91 -7.71 14.24 -10.19
C LYS A 91 -7.60 14.29 -11.73
N ARG A 92 -7.64 15.48 -12.33
CA ARG A 92 -7.62 15.69 -13.79
C ARG A 92 -6.21 15.96 -14.33
N ALA A 93 -5.41 16.73 -13.59
CA ALA A 93 -4.20 17.37 -14.09
C ALA A 93 -2.91 16.72 -13.59
N VAL A 94 -2.98 15.75 -12.66
CA VAL A 94 -1.82 15.05 -12.11
C VAL A 94 -1.94 13.56 -12.41
N LEU A 95 -0.87 12.90 -12.81
CA LEU A 95 -0.80 11.46 -13.06
C LEU A 95 0.45 10.90 -12.39
N VAL A 96 0.34 9.70 -11.82
CA VAL A 96 1.50 8.90 -11.42
C VAL A 96 1.85 8.03 -12.61
N LEU A 97 3.08 8.13 -13.12
CA LEU A 97 3.50 7.40 -14.33
C LEU A 97 3.88 5.96 -14.04
N ASP A 98 4.34 5.67 -12.82
CA ASP A 98 4.71 4.33 -12.39
C ASP A 98 3.48 3.55 -11.91
N ASP A 99 3.04 2.56 -12.69
CA ASP A 99 1.98 1.64 -12.24
C ASP A 99 2.41 0.82 -11.00
N ARG A 100 3.70 0.48 -10.95
CA ARG A 100 4.33 -0.31 -9.87
C ARG A 100 5.60 0.38 -9.38
N CYS A 101 5.48 1.15 -8.31
CA CYS A 101 6.61 1.80 -7.67
C CYS A 101 7.35 0.78 -6.82
N LYS A 102 8.61 0.46 -7.15
CA LYS A 102 9.41 -0.51 -6.39
C LYS A 102 9.50 -0.12 -4.92
N LEU A 103 9.27 -1.07 -4.03
CA LEU A 103 9.49 -0.86 -2.60
C LEU A 103 10.92 -1.25 -2.25
N GLU A 104 11.66 -0.31 -1.67
CA GLU A 104 12.99 -0.56 -1.12
C GLU A 104 12.90 -0.65 0.40
N TYR A 105 13.47 -1.71 0.96
CA TYR A 105 13.43 -2.03 2.39
C TYR A 105 14.56 -3.01 2.75
N THR A 106 14.88 -3.12 4.03
CA THR A 106 15.93 -4.07 4.50
C THR A 106 15.33 -5.44 4.81
N GLY A 107 15.76 -6.47 4.10
CA GLY A 107 15.42 -7.87 4.42
C GLY A 107 15.23 -8.76 3.19
N PRO A 108 14.66 -9.96 3.37
CA PRO A 108 14.43 -10.89 2.27
C PRO A 108 13.39 -10.34 1.28
N ARG A 109 13.58 -10.68 0.00
CA ARG A 109 12.59 -10.44 -1.08
C ARG A 109 11.81 -11.70 -1.49
N ASP A 110 12.27 -12.87 -1.04
CA ASP A 110 11.54 -14.12 -1.19
C ASP A 110 10.34 -14.17 -0.25
N GLN A 111 9.15 -14.48 -0.78
CA GLN A 111 7.90 -14.40 -0.04
C GLN A 111 7.84 -15.39 1.14
N GLU A 112 8.45 -16.57 1.02
CA GLU A 112 8.45 -17.56 2.10
C GLU A 112 9.35 -17.10 3.26
N LYS A 113 10.55 -16.62 2.95
CA LYS A 113 11.47 -16.04 3.94
C LYS A 113 10.90 -14.79 4.59
N MET A 114 10.12 -13.99 3.85
CA MET A 114 9.42 -12.85 4.41
C MET A 114 8.35 -13.30 5.42
N PHE A 115 7.47 -14.23 5.03
CA PHE A 115 6.41 -14.71 5.93
C PHE A 115 6.96 -15.39 7.19
N ALA A 116 8.06 -16.14 7.07
CA ALA A 116 8.72 -16.78 8.21
C ALA A 116 9.35 -15.78 9.19
N ASN A 117 9.54 -14.52 8.79
CA ASN A 117 10.14 -13.47 9.62
C ASN A 117 9.05 -12.57 10.22
N PRO A 118 8.86 -12.59 11.57
CA PRO A 118 7.82 -11.79 12.24
C PRO A 118 7.90 -10.28 12.00
N ARG A 119 9.06 -9.75 11.57
CA ARG A 119 9.20 -8.34 11.18
C ARG A 119 8.26 -7.97 10.03
N PHE A 120 8.01 -8.90 9.11
CA PHE A 120 7.19 -8.67 7.92
C PHE A 120 5.73 -9.06 8.09
N VAL A 121 5.34 -9.55 9.27
CA VAL A 121 3.98 -10.01 9.56
C VAL A 121 3.33 -9.08 10.59
N ASP A 122 2.17 -8.54 10.25
CA ASP A 122 1.24 -7.92 11.19
C ASP A 122 0.08 -8.88 11.42
N ALA A 123 -0.13 -9.29 12.67
CA ALA A 123 -1.27 -10.09 13.09
C ALA A 123 -2.12 -9.27 14.07
N ARG A 124 -3.27 -8.77 13.61
CA ARG A 124 -4.14 -7.90 14.43
C ARG A 124 -5.61 -8.25 14.24
N SER A 125 -6.38 -8.03 15.31
CA SER A 125 -7.84 -8.20 15.24
C SER A 125 -8.47 -7.08 14.41
N VAL A 126 -9.38 -7.44 13.52
CA VAL A 126 -10.26 -6.52 12.80
C VAL A 126 -11.71 -6.97 12.97
N VAL A 127 -12.65 -6.07 12.67
CA VAL A 127 -14.08 -6.39 12.59
C VAL A 127 -14.47 -6.49 11.12
N VAL A 128 -14.99 -7.65 10.72
CA VAL A 128 -15.57 -7.89 9.37
C VAL A 128 -17.05 -8.21 9.56
N GLY A 129 -17.92 -7.30 9.11
CA GLY A 129 -19.34 -7.37 9.43
C GLY A 129 -19.54 -7.27 10.95
N THR A 130 -20.02 -8.35 11.56
CA THR A 130 -20.17 -8.48 13.03
C THR A 130 -19.10 -9.33 13.69
N SER A 131 -18.25 -10.01 12.91
CA SER A 131 -17.26 -10.97 13.42
C SER A 131 -15.91 -10.30 13.67
N ARG A 132 -15.28 -10.64 14.80
CA ARG A 132 -13.90 -10.25 15.10
C ARG A 132 -12.96 -11.38 14.71
N ILE A 133 -12.03 -11.11 13.79
CA ILE A 133 -11.05 -12.09 13.30
C ILE A 133 -9.65 -11.49 13.33
N ILE A 134 -8.62 -12.34 13.45
CA ILE A 134 -7.23 -11.93 13.25
C ILE A 134 -6.94 -11.94 11.75
N ARG A 135 -6.33 -10.86 11.25
CA ARG A 135 -5.81 -10.76 9.88
C ARG A 135 -4.29 -10.75 9.92
N TYR A 136 -3.67 -11.46 8.99
CA TYR A 136 -2.24 -11.52 8.74
C TYR A 136 -1.91 -10.70 7.49
N ARG A 137 -1.14 -9.62 7.64
CA ARG A 137 -0.82 -8.69 6.55
C ARG A 137 0.68 -8.41 6.47
N PRO A 138 1.21 -8.15 5.26
CA PRO A 138 2.58 -7.70 5.09
C PRO A 138 2.81 -6.32 5.71
N LYS A 139 3.88 -6.22 6.49
CA LYS A 139 4.30 -5.00 7.18
C LYS A 139 5.76 -4.69 6.86
N PHE A 140 6.04 -3.45 6.48
CA PHE A 140 7.42 -2.99 6.24
C PHE A 140 7.74 -1.87 7.21
N SER A 141 8.64 -2.12 8.16
CA SER A 141 9.00 -1.16 9.22
C SER A 141 9.77 0.05 8.67
N ASP A 142 10.69 -0.23 7.77
CA ASP A 142 11.53 0.69 7.01
C ASP A 142 11.22 0.49 5.54
N TRP A 143 10.87 1.57 4.86
CA TRP A 143 10.54 1.50 3.44
C TRP A 143 10.79 2.83 2.77
N THR A 144 11.21 2.77 1.51
CA THR A 144 11.23 3.92 0.61
C THR A 144 10.69 3.49 -0.75
N THR A 145 10.18 4.44 -1.50
CA THR A 145 9.84 4.22 -2.91
C THR A 145 10.10 5.50 -3.69
N THR A 146 10.37 5.35 -4.98
CA THR A 146 10.51 6.47 -5.89
C THR A 146 9.35 6.44 -6.87
N VAL A 147 8.80 7.61 -7.14
CA VAL A 147 7.65 7.80 -8.02
C VAL A 147 7.86 8.98 -8.94
N GLU A 148 7.52 8.80 -10.20
CA GLU A 148 7.46 9.87 -11.19
C GLU A 148 6.02 10.36 -11.35
N ILE A 149 5.85 11.67 -11.18
CA ILE A 149 4.55 12.35 -11.23
C ILE A 149 4.57 13.30 -12.41
N MET A 150 3.60 13.16 -13.29
CA MET A 150 3.34 14.11 -14.37
C MET A 150 2.23 15.08 -13.96
N TYR A 151 2.37 16.36 -14.29
CA TYR A 151 1.33 17.35 -14.05
C TYR A 151 1.19 18.36 -15.20
N SER A 152 0.02 19.01 -15.28
CA SER A 152 -0.21 20.14 -16.18
C SER A 152 0.06 21.47 -15.47
N PRO A 153 1.10 22.24 -15.86
CA PRO A 153 1.43 23.52 -15.24
C PRO A 153 0.37 24.61 -15.47
N GLU A 154 -0.57 24.40 -16.41
CA GLU A 154 -1.71 25.31 -16.60
C GLU A 154 -2.76 25.21 -15.49
N MET A 155 -2.76 24.09 -14.74
CA MET A 155 -3.76 23.81 -13.70
C MET A 155 -3.16 23.63 -12.32
N ILE A 156 -1.93 23.13 -12.23
CA ILE A 156 -1.26 22.75 -10.98
C ILE A 156 0.19 23.20 -11.05
N GLU A 157 0.63 23.99 -10.07
CA GLU A 157 2.03 24.39 -9.96
C GLU A 157 2.88 23.27 -9.37
N ARG A 158 4.20 23.33 -9.60
CA ARG A 158 5.15 22.33 -9.08
C ARG A 158 5.09 22.26 -7.55
N GLU A 159 5.01 23.42 -6.91
CA GLU A 159 4.94 23.59 -5.46
C GLU A 159 3.66 23.00 -4.88
N ASP A 160 2.55 23.02 -5.62
CA ASP A 160 1.31 22.36 -5.20
C ASP A 160 1.47 20.84 -5.19
N VAL A 161 2.17 20.26 -6.18
CA VAL A 161 2.47 18.82 -6.21
C VAL A 161 3.31 18.42 -5.01
N ILE A 162 4.37 19.18 -4.70
CA ILE A 162 5.25 18.93 -3.55
C ILE A 162 4.45 19.04 -2.25
N ARG A 163 3.70 20.13 -2.05
CA ARG A 163 2.90 20.36 -0.84
C ARG A 163 1.82 19.29 -0.66
N ALA A 164 1.20 18.85 -1.76
CA ALA A 164 0.24 17.74 -1.72
C ALA A 164 0.91 16.41 -1.35
N ALA A 165 2.13 16.14 -1.82
CA ALA A 165 2.89 14.95 -1.45
C ALA A 165 3.29 14.96 0.03
N GLU A 166 3.77 16.09 0.55
CA GLU A 166 4.07 16.26 1.98
C GLU A 166 2.83 16.05 2.85
N ASN A 167 1.71 16.70 2.49
CA ASN A 167 0.44 16.53 3.18
C ASN A 167 -0.09 15.09 3.07
N ALA A 168 0.14 14.41 1.94
CA ALA A 168 -0.22 13.00 1.79
C ALA A 168 0.55 12.14 2.78
N GLY A 169 1.84 12.40 2.98
CA GLY A 169 2.66 11.70 3.96
C GLY A 169 2.23 11.92 5.41
N LEU A 170 1.81 13.14 5.75
CA LEU A 170 1.42 13.52 7.11
C LEU A 170 -0.02 13.14 7.47
N PHE A 171 -0.98 13.46 6.61
CA PHE A 171 -2.40 13.45 6.95
C PHE A 171 -3.22 12.35 6.28
N VAL A 172 -2.69 11.76 5.20
CA VAL A 172 -3.43 10.73 4.44
C VAL A 172 -2.85 9.35 4.67
N GLY A 173 -1.55 9.19 4.41
CA GLY A 173 -0.76 7.97 4.38
C GLY A 173 -1.05 7.06 3.18
N LEU A 174 -0.34 5.94 3.12
CA LEU A 174 -0.45 4.92 2.08
C LEU A 174 -1.00 3.59 2.61
N CYS A 175 -1.65 2.86 1.71
CA CYS A 175 -2.16 1.50 1.94
C CYS A 175 -3.15 1.41 3.12
N ASP A 176 -3.04 0.35 3.92
CA ASP A 176 -4.04 -0.04 4.90
C ASP A 176 -3.76 0.59 6.27
N TYR A 177 -4.84 0.80 7.03
CA TYR A 177 -4.83 1.40 8.37
C TYR A 177 -3.94 2.67 8.50
N ARG A 178 -4.03 3.51 7.47
CA ARG A 178 -3.37 4.81 7.35
C ARG A 178 -4.10 5.93 8.12
N PRO A 179 -3.49 7.11 8.34
CA PRO A 179 -4.11 8.26 9.01
C PRO A 179 -5.53 8.60 8.56
N GLU A 180 -5.78 8.68 7.25
CA GLU A 180 -7.13 8.99 6.71
C GLU A 180 -8.19 7.94 7.11
N LYS A 181 -7.75 6.73 7.50
CA LYS A 181 -8.60 5.62 7.93
C LYS A 181 -8.50 5.36 9.43
N GLY A 182 -8.05 6.33 10.21
CA GLY A 182 -7.99 6.27 11.68
C GLY A 182 -6.86 5.41 12.24
N GLY A 183 -5.86 5.07 11.42
CA GLY A 183 -4.65 4.38 11.88
C GLY A 183 -3.40 5.25 11.79
N ALA A 184 -2.24 4.64 11.92
CA ALA A 184 -0.93 5.34 11.96
C ALA A 184 0.08 4.81 10.94
N PHE A 185 -0.32 3.91 10.04
CA PHE A 185 0.56 3.25 9.08
C PHE A 185 0.74 4.07 7.80
N GLY A 186 1.82 3.80 7.07
CA GLY A 186 2.07 4.35 5.74
C GLY A 186 2.30 5.87 5.69
N ARG A 187 2.75 6.49 6.79
CA ARG A 187 3.21 7.89 6.78
C ARG A 187 4.59 7.99 6.16
N PHE A 188 4.90 9.10 5.52
CA PHE A 188 6.18 9.30 4.84
C PHE A 188 6.58 10.79 4.79
N ASN A 189 7.87 11.02 4.58
CA ASN A 189 8.43 12.30 4.15
C ASN A 189 8.72 12.25 2.65
N VAL A 190 8.89 13.42 2.04
CA VAL A 190 9.14 13.56 0.60
C VAL A 190 10.50 14.21 0.40
N GLU A 191 11.31 13.61 -0.48
CA GLU A 191 12.50 14.22 -1.04
C GLU A 191 12.27 14.43 -2.53
N VAL A 192 12.49 15.66 -3.01
CA VAL A 192 12.43 15.98 -4.43
C VAL A 192 13.76 15.56 -5.06
N MET A 193 13.70 14.76 -6.13
CA MET A 193 14.88 14.31 -6.84
C MET A 193 15.21 15.29 -7.97
N GLU A 194 16.50 15.58 -8.16
CA GLU A 194 17.03 16.36 -9.30
C GLU A 194 16.92 15.60 -10.63
#